data_AF-A0A5R8NPZ5-F1
#
_entry.id   AF-A0A5R8NPZ5-F1
#
_cell.length_a   1.000
_cell.length_b   1.000
_cell.length_c   1.000
_cell.angle_alpha   90.00
_cell.angle_beta   90.00
_cell.angle_gamma   90.00
#
_symmetry.space_group_name_H-M   'P 1'
#
loop_
_entity.id
_entity.type
_entity.pdbx_description
1 polymer ?
#
loop_
_entity_poly.entity_id
_entity_poly.type
_entity_poly.pdbx_seq_one_letter_code
_entity_poly.pdbx_strand_id
1 'polypeptide(L)' 'MTADAEGRLLVVEAPNGAVTVTADGYFRVPYRQRRRLRLFLGDRVLLMGHRARKRLLVHTPASIETGLADSARLVARR' A
#
# COMPACT_ATOMS: atom_id res chain seq x y z
N MET A 1 -4.53 -9.32 5.12
CA MET A 1 -3.68 -8.20 4.67
C MET A 1 -2.23 -8.59 4.85
N THR A 2 -1.43 -8.49 3.79
CA THR A 2 -0.08 -9.07 3.73
C THR A 2 0.90 -8.08 3.11
N ALA A 3 2.06 -7.90 3.74
CA ALA A 3 3.15 -7.06 3.24
C ALA A 3 4.17 -7.92 2.48
N ASP A 4 4.63 -7.45 1.32
CA ASP A 4 5.71 -8.08 0.57
C ASP A 4 7.09 -7.50 0.97
N ALA A 5 8.16 -7.88 0.24
CA ALA A 5 9.50 -7.38 0.48
C ALA A 5 9.72 -6.00 -0.19
N GLU A 6 8.95 -5.73 -1.24
CA GLU A 6 9.02 -4.55 -2.11
C GLU A 6 8.30 -3.34 -1.53
N GLY A 7 7.85 -3.40 -0.28
CA GLY A 7 7.22 -2.26 0.37
C GLY A 7 5.76 -2.05 -0.02
N ARG A 8 5.03 -3.11 -0.38
CA ARG A 8 3.62 -3.07 -0.78
C ARG A 8 2.76 -3.87 0.20
N LEU A 9 1.51 -3.44 0.32
CA LEU A 9 0.53 -4.07 1.20
C LEU A 9 -0.67 -4.52 0.39
N LEU A 10 -0.88 -5.82 0.32
CA LEU A 10 -2.05 -6.41 -0.29
C LEU A 10 -3.18 -6.53 0.75
N VAL A 11 -4.28 -5.85 0.48
CA VAL A 11 -5.55 -5.95 1.19
C VAL A 11 -6.50 -6.79 0.34
N VAL A 12 -7.14 -7.78 0.97
CA VAL A 12 -8.12 -8.66 0.35
C VAL A 12 -9.36 -8.72 1.23
N GLU A 13 -10.53 -8.87 0.62
CA GLU A 13 -11.75 -9.21 1.36
C GLU A 13 -11.57 -10.59 2.02
N ALA A 14 -11.92 -10.67 3.30
CA ALA A 14 -11.91 -11.92 4.05
C ALA A 14 -13.05 -11.87 5.09
N PRO A 15 -13.92 -12.90 5.18
CA PRO A 15 -15.07 -12.90 6.08
C PRO A 15 -14.71 -12.63 7.55
N ASN A 16 -13.57 -13.14 8.00
CA ASN A 16 -13.04 -12.97 9.36
C ASN A 16 -11.66 -12.31 9.34
N GLY A 17 -11.49 -11.29 8.49
CA GLY A 17 -10.23 -10.56 8.37
C GLY A 17 -9.86 -9.81 9.65
N ALA A 18 -8.56 -9.69 9.92
CA ALA A 18 -8.05 -8.97 11.10
C ALA A 18 -8.26 -7.44 11.06
N VAL A 19 -8.89 -6.91 10.01
CA VAL A 19 -9.09 -5.48 9.77
C VAL A 19 -10.49 -5.29 9.20
N THR A 20 -11.22 -4.32 9.73
CA THR A 20 -12.55 -3.93 9.28
C THR A 20 -12.51 -2.50 8.73
N VAL A 21 -13.32 -2.24 7.70
CA VAL A 21 -13.57 -0.89 7.18
C VAL A 21 -14.65 -0.25 8.06
N THR A 22 -14.38 0.95 8.56
CA THR A 22 -15.32 1.73 9.38
C THR A 22 -16.47 2.27 8.52
N ALA A 23 -17.55 2.73 9.16
CA ALA A 23 -18.67 3.38 8.46
C ALA A 23 -18.22 4.56 7.59
N ASP A 24 -17.16 5.25 8.01
CA ASP A 24 -16.57 6.39 7.28
C ASP A 24 -15.63 5.97 6.13
N GLY A 25 -15.49 4.66 5.86
CA GLY A 25 -14.68 4.16 4.76
C GLY A 25 -13.18 4.04 5.06
N TYR A 26 -12.76 4.16 6.32
CA TYR A 26 -11.35 4.02 6.73
C TYR A 26 -11.04 2.61 7.23
N PHE A 27 -9.77 2.21 7.22
CA PHE A 27 -9.35 0.99 7.89
C PHE A 27 -8.01 1.10 8.62
N ARG A 28 -7.92 0.31 9.68
CA ARG A 28 -6.74 0.01 10.50
C ARG A 28 -5.58 -0.66 9.78
N VAL A 29 -4.48 -0.01 9.39
CA VAL A 29 -3.24 -0.76 9.12
C VAL A 29 -2.63 -1.20 10.47
N PRO A 30 -2.52 -2.50 10.79
CA PRO A 30 -1.99 -2.93 12.08
C PRO A 30 -0.50 -2.61 12.21
N TYR A 31 -0.07 -2.45 13.46
CA TYR A 31 1.24 -1.92 13.82
C TYR A 31 2.42 -2.68 13.18
N ARG A 32 2.33 -4.01 13.11
CA ARG A 32 3.41 -4.87 12.56
C ARG A 32 3.64 -4.59 11.08
N GLN A 33 2.57 -4.51 10.29
CA GLN A 33 2.63 -4.22 8.85
C GLN A 33 3.12 -2.78 8.62
N ARG A 34 2.59 -1.83 9.39
CA ARG A 34 3.00 -0.43 9.32
C ARG A 34 4.51 -0.25 9.55
N ARG A 35 5.06 -0.88 10.60
CA ARG A 35 6.50 -0.83 10.93
C ARG A 35 7.36 -1.56 9.90
N ARG A 36 6.94 -2.74 9.43
CA ARG A 36 7.66 -3.51 8.40
C ARG A 36 7.81 -2.71 7.11
N LEU A 37 6.79 -1.93 6.76
CA LEU A 37 6.73 -1.11 5.56
C LEU A 37 7.25 0.31 5.74
N ARG A 38 7.73 0.68 6.94
CA ARG A 38 8.10 2.07 7.30
C ARG A 38 7.03 3.10 6.90
N LEU A 39 5.75 2.74 7.06
CA LEU A 39 4.63 3.61 6.74
C LEU A 39 4.32 4.50 7.96
N PHE A 40 4.52 5.80 7.85
CA PHE A 40 4.31 6.77 8.93
C PHE A 40 3.03 7.57 8.73
N LEU A 41 2.60 8.25 9.80
CA LEU A 41 1.49 9.19 9.70
C LEU A 41 1.90 10.37 8.82
N GLY A 42 1.01 10.78 7.92
CA GLY A 42 1.28 11.82 6.93
C GLY A 42 1.86 11.30 5.62
N ASP A 43 2.28 10.03 5.55
CA ASP A 43 2.73 9.42 4.30
C ASP A 43 1.59 9.37 3.28
N ARG A 44 1.91 9.79 2.06
CA ARG A 44 1.01 9.65 0.92
C ARG A 44 1.26 8.30 0.26
N VAL A 45 0.22 7.50 0.16
CA VAL A 45 0.28 6.16 -0.47
C VAL A 45 -0.46 6.17 -1.79
N LEU A 46 -0.02 5.31 -2.72
CA LEU A 46 -0.77 5.03 -3.93
C LEU A 46 -1.66 3.80 -3.70
N LEU A 47 -2.94 3.96 -4.02
CA LEU A 47 -3.94 2.89 -3.94
C LEU A 47 -4.24 2.36 -5.34
N MET A 48 -4.13 1.05 -5.51
CA MET A 48 -4.49 0.36 -6.75
C MET A 48 -5.52 -0.74 -6.47
N GLY A 49 -6.75 -0.53 -6.94
CA GLY A 49 -7.86 -1.45 -6.74
C GLY A 49 -8.06 -2.40 -7.93
N HIS A 50 -8.36 -3.66 -7.64
CA HIS A 50 -8.85 -4.63 -8.61
C HIS A 50 -10.26 -5.10 -8.23
N ARG A 51 -11.28 -4.45 -8.81
CA ARG A 51 -12.69 -4.61 -8.40
C ARG A 51 -13.20 -6.05 -8.48
N ALA A 52 -13.04 -6.72 -9.62
CA ALA A 52 -13.57 -8.08 -9.81
C ALA A 52 -12.96 -9.14 -8.86
N ARG A 53 -11.73 -8.91 -8.39
CA ARG A 53 -11.03 -9.80 -7.44
C ARG A 53 -11.11 -9.29 -6.00
N LYS A 54 -11.76 -8.15 -5.78
CA LYS A 54 -11.87 -7.46 -4.48
C LYS A 54 -10.52 -7.33 -3.76
N ARG A 55 -9.51 -6.86 -4.51
CA ARG A 55 -8.16 -6.63 -3.99
C ARG A 55 -7.83 -5.15 -4.02
N LEU A 56 -7.09 -4.70 -3.03
CA LEU A 56 -6.53 -3.36 -2.96
C LEU A 56 -5.04 -3.49 -2.64
N LEU A 57 -4.20 -2.95 -3.51
CA LEU A 57 -2.76 -2.85 -3.30
C LEU A 57 -2.44 -1.44 -2.83
N VAL A 58 -1.71 -1.34 -1.73
CA VAL A 58 -1.22 -0.06 -1.18
C VAL A 58 0.29 -0.01 -1.40
N HIS A 59 0.73 0.97 -2.15
CA HIS A 59 2.15 1.27 -2.36
C HIS A 59 2.59 2.37 -1.39
N THR A 60 3.64 2.08 -0.62
CA THR A 60 4.35 3.05 0.21
C THR A 60 5.13 4.04 -0.67
N PRO A 61 5.52 5.22 -0.13
CA PRO A 61 6.40 6.14 -0.86
C PRO A 61 7.65 5.45 -1.41
N ALA A 62 8.33 4.65 -0.59
CA ALA A 62 9.53 3.92 -0.99
C ALA A 62 9.29 2.91 -2.13
N SER A 63 8.14 2.23 -2.15
CA SER A 63 7.82 1.28 -3.23
C SER A 63 7.41 1.96 -4.52
N ILE A 64 6.85 3.18 -4.44
CA ILE A 64 6.60 4.05 -5.60
C ILE A 64 7.93 4.53 -6.19
N GLU A 65 8.82 5.08 -5.35
CA GLU A 65 10.15 5.54 -5.77
C GLU A 65 10.93 4.42 -6.45
N THR A 66 10.93 3.22 -5.86
CA THR A 66 11.60 2.05 -6.42
C THR A 66 10.97 1.63 -7.75
N GLY A 67 9.64 1.55 -7.82
CA GLY A 67 8.92 1.13 -9.03
C GLY A 67 9.02 2.13 -10.19
N LEU A 68 9.21 3.41 -9.89
CA LEU A 68 9.33 4.49 -10.88
C LEU A 68 10.77 4.96 -11.09
N ALA A 69 11.77 4.29 -10.50
CA ALA A 69 13.16 4.75 -10.51
C ALA A 69 13.69 5.02 -11.93
N ASP A 70 13.40 4.13 -12.89
CA ASP A 70 13.85 4.31 -14.27
C ASP A 70 13.13 5.45 -14.98
N SER A 71 11.83 5.63 -14.71
CA SER A 71 11.07 6.78 -15.23
C SER A 71 11.59 8.09 -14.64
N ALA A 72 11.89 8.12 -13.34
CA ALA A 72 12.47 9.28 -12.67
C ALA A 72 13.85 9.64 -13.26
N ARG A 73 14.71 8.65 -13.52
CA ARG A 73 16.00 8.86 -14.20
C ARG A 73 15.82 9.41 -15.61
N LEU A 74 14.83 8.93 -16.36
CA LEU A 74 14.53 9.43 -17.69
C LEU A 74 14.14 10.91 -17.66
N VAL A 75 13.30 11.32 -16.69
CA VAL A 75 12.89 12.72 -16.51
C VAL A 75 14.06 13.62 -16.07
N ALA A 76 14.98 13.11 -15.24
CA ALA A 76 16.09 13.88 -14.69
C ALA A 76 17.26 14.13 -15.67
N ARG A 77 17.32 13.43 -16.80
CA ARG A 77 18.40 13.54 -17.82
C ARG A 77 18.29 14.77 -18.72
N ARG A 78 17.54 15.80 -18.31
CA ARG A 78 17.32 17.00 -19.11
C ARG A 78 18.34 18.08 -18.82
#